data_AF-B7PTM7-F1
#
_entry.id   AF-B7PTM7-F1
#
_cell.length_a   1.000
_cell.length_b   1.000
_cell.length_c   1.000
_cell.angle_alpha   90.00
_cell.angle_beta   90.00
_cell.angle_gamma   90.00
#
_symmetry.space_group_name_H-M   'P 1'
#
loop_
_entity.id
_entity.type
_entity.pdbx_description
1 polymer ?
#
loop_
_entity_poly.entity_id
_entity_poly.type
_entity_poly.pdbx_seq_one_letter_code
_entity_poly.pdbx_strand_id
1 'polypeptide(L)'
;RALLVWSPCSDISDMKLDEYITLAKEKYGYNAEQALGMLFWHKYDLEKAVADLANFTPFPDEWTVEDKVLFEQAFQFHGKNFHKIRQMLPDKTIPSLVKYYYSWKKTRTRTSLMDRQARKLAGAREEGRW
;
A
#
# COMPACT_ATOMS: atom_id res chain seq x y z
N ARG A 1 23.21 7.77 -13.48
CA ARG A 1 22.77 9.14 -13.13
C ARG A 1 21.72 9.01 -12.04
N ALA A 2 21.86 9.72 -10.91
CA ALA A 2 20.88 9.73 -9.82
C ALA A 2 20.03 11.01 -9.89
N LEU A 3 18.79 10.95 -9.41
CA LEU A 3 17.88 12.09 -9.29
C LEU A 3 17.67 12.39 -7.81
N LEU A 4 17.84 13.65 -7.40
CA LEU A 4 17.53 14.11 -6.06
C LEU A 4 16.01 14.27 -5.93
N VAL A 5 15.41 13.53 -5.00
CA VAL A 5 13.94 13.49 -4.80
C VAL A 5 13.47 14.19 -3.54
N TRP A 6 14.39 14.47 -2.61
CA TRP A 6 14.11 15.17 -1.36
C TRP A 6 15.41 15.67 -0.72
N SER A 7 15.33 16.82 -0.05
CA SER A 7 16.32 17.24 0.94
C SER A 7 15.62 17.80 2.20
N PRO A 8 16.24 17.73 3.38
CA PRO A 8 15.71 18.43 4.56
C PRO A 8 15.73 19.95 4.37
N CYS A 9 14.71 20.65 4.88
CA CYS A 9 14.61 22.11 4.90
C CYS A 9 14.27 22.56 6.31
N SER A 10 14.99 23.57 6.84
CA SER A 10 14.78 24.13 8.18
C SER A 10 13.66 25.18 8.23
N ASP A 11 13.17 25.62 7.08
CA ASP A 11 12.26 26.77 6.97
C ASP A 11 10.80 26.36 7.24
N ILE A 12 10.50 25.08 7.16
CA ILE A 12 9.19 24.50 7.50
C ILE A 12 9.31 23.80 8.85
N SER A 13 8.37 24.09 9.77
CA SER A 13 8.26 23.34 11.01
C SER A 13 7.66 21.95 10.77
N ASP A 14 8.10 20.95 11.53
CA ASP A 14 7.61 19.58 11.42
C ASP A 14 6.08 19.49 11.49
N MET A 15 5.45 20.32 12.33
CA MET A 15 3.98 20.40 12.44
C MET A 15 3.30 20.79 11.12
N LYS A 16 3.83 21.80 10.41
CA LYS A 16 3.26 22.24 9.12
C LYS A 16 3.50 21.22 8.02
N LEU A 17 4.65 20.54 8.08
CA LEU A 17 4.97 19.46 7.14
C LEU A 17 4.02 18.27 7.32
N ASP A 18 3.76 17.86 8.57
CA ASP A 18 2.83 16.79 8.89
C ASP A 18 1.39 17.12 8.49
N GLU A 19 0.96 18.36 8.71
CA GLU A 19 -0.35 18.85 8.26
C GLU A 19 -0.49 18.74 6.74
N TYR A 20 0.52 19.17 6.00
CA TYR A 20 0.55 19.06 4.54
C TYR A 20 0.52 17.60 4.05
N ILE A 21 1.32 16.71 4.64
CA ILE A 21 1.34 15.29 4.28
C ILE A 21 -0.03 14.65 4.56
N THR A 22 -0.64 14.99 5.70
CA THR A 22 -1.97 14.50 6.08
C THR A 22 -3.02 14.96 5.07
N LEU A 23 -3.02 16.25 4.72
CA LEU A 23 -3.91 16.82 3.71
C LEU A 23 -3.74 16.12 2.34
N ALA A 24 -2.50 15.95 1.88
CA ALA A 24 -2.19 15.29 0.61
C ALA A 24 -2.70 13.84 0.57
N LYS A 25 -2.57 13.12 1.69
CA LYS A 25 -2.99 11.73 1.82
C LYS A 25 -4.50 11.58 1.91
N GLU A 26 -5.16 12.34 2.79
CA GLU A 26 -6.59 12.16 3.07
C GLU A 26 -7.48 12.74 1.97
N LYS A 27 -7.11 13.90 1.42
CA LYS A 27 -7.92 14.61 0.43
C LYS A 27 -7.62 14.19 -1.00
N TYR A 28 -6.37 13.86 -1.30
CA TYR A 28 -5.91 13.62 -2.68
C TYR A 28 -5.28 12.23 -2.89
N GLY A 29 -5.23 11.37 -1.88
CA GLY A 29 -4.76 9.99 -2.02
C GLY A 29 -3.25 9.82 -2.28
N TYR A 30 -2.45 10.86 -2.03
CA TYR A 30 -1.00 10.76 -2.16
C TYR A 30 -0.41 9.88 -1.06
N ASN A 31 0.65 9.14 -1.38
CA ASN A 31 1.52 8.57 -0.36
C ASN A 31 2.54 9.62 0.13
N ALA A 32 3.19 9.36 1.27
CA ALA A 32 4.12 10.32 1.88
C ALA A 32 5.29 10.70 0.95
N GLU A 33 5.82 9.74 0.20
CA GLU A 33 6.94 9.99 -0.73
C GLU A 33 6.54 10.91 -1.88
N GLN A 34 5.32 10.71 -2.43
CA GLN A 34 4.77 11.58 -3.47
C GLN A 34 4.53 12.99 -2.94
N ALA A 35 3.96 13.12 -1.74
CA ALA A 35 3.70 14.43 -1.12
C ALA A 35 5.01 15.19 -0.89
N LEU A 36 6.04 14.53 -0.36
CA LEU A 36 7.38 15.10 -0.16
C LEU A 36 8.04 15.48 -1.49
N GLY A 37 7.96 14.62 -2.51
CA GLY A 37 8.48 14.91 -3.84
C GLY A 37 7.82 16.14 -4.47
N MET A 38 6.50 16.29 -4.32
CA MET A 38 5.76 17.47 -4.77
C MET A 38 6.23 18.73 -4.04
N LEU A 39 6.38 18.66 -2.72
CA LEU A 39 6.87 19.79 -1.92
C LEU A 39 8.29 20.20 -2.31
N PHE A 40 9.17 19.21 -2.55
CA PHE A 40 10.54 19.46 -3.02
C PHE A 40 10.56 20.13 -4.39
N TRP A 41 9.69 19.71 -5.31
CA TRP A 41 9.55 20.31 -6.64
C TRP A 41 9.18 21.80 -6.55
N HIS A 42 8.33 22.18 -5.60
CA HIS A 42 7.95 23.56 -5.33
C HIS A 42 8.94 24.30 -4.41
N LYS A 43 10.14 23.75 -4.18
CA LYS A 43 11.16 24.36 -3.31
C LYS A 43 10.64 24.69 -1.92
N TYR A 44 9.86 23.78 -1.34
CA TYR A 44 9.30 23.91 0.00
C TYR A 44 8.23 25.02 0.15
N ASP A 45 7.68 25.50 -0.97
CA ASP A 45 6.52 26.39 -0.97
C ASP A 45 5.23 25.57 -0.79
N LEU A 46 4.69 25.59 0.44
CA LEU A 46 3.50 24.83 0.82
C LEU A 46 2.25 25.28 0.05
N GLU A 47 2.09 26.56 -0.22
CA GLU A 47 0.89 27.07 -0.90
C GLU A 47 0.85 26.59 -2.35
N LYS A 48 1.98 26.70 -3.05
CA LYS A 48 2.10 26.19 -4.42
C LYS A 48 1.93 24.67 -4.47
N ALA A 49 2.57 23.95 -3.55
CA ALA A 49 2.45 22.50 -3.49
C ALA A 49 1.00 22.06 -3.26
N VAL A 50 0.28 22.69 -2.33
CA VAL A 50 -1.13 22.38 -2.05
C VAL A 50 -2.03 22.68 -3.25
N ALA A 51 -1.80 23.78 -3.95
CA ALA A 51 -2.57 24.13 -5.15
C ALA A 51 -2.43 23.07 -6.26
N ASP A 52 -1.22 22.51 -6.42
CA ASP A 52 -0.93 21.52 -7.46
C ASP A 52 -1.27 20.07 -7.08
N LEU A 53 -1.58 19.78 -5.81
CA LEU A 53 -2.02 18.45 -5.38
C LEU A 53 -3.21 17.93 -6.21
N ALA A 54 -4.19 18.80 -6.49
CA ALA A 54 -5.36 18.45 -7.28
C ALA A 54 -5.00 18.13 -8.74
N ASN A 55 -4.07 18.88 -9.32
CA ASN A 55 -3.65 18.77 -10.72
C ASN A 55 -2.89 17.47 -11.02
N PHE A 56 -2.17 16.94 -10.03
CA PHE A 56 -1.38 15.71 -10.16
C PHE A 56 -1.94 14.53 -9.35
N THR A 57 -3.22 14.60 -8.96
CA THR A 57 -3.89 13.55 -8.17
C THR A 57 -3.62 12.19 -8.81
N PRO A 58 -2.88 11.28 -8.13
CA PRO A 58 -2.56 10.00 -8.71
C PRO A 58 -3.85 9.22 -8.94
N PHE A 59 -4.01 8.65 -10.13
CA PHE A 59 -5.10 7.72 -10.37
C PHE A 59 -5.02 6.61 -9.32
N PRO A 60 -6.11 6.32 -8.60
CA PRO A 60 -6.11 5.26 -7.62
C PRO A 60 -5.66 3.96 -8.29
N ASP A 61 -4.84 3.16 -7.60
CA ASP A 61 -4.55 1.79 -8.04
C ASP A 61 -5.90 1.04 -8.05
N GLU A 62 -6.55 0.95 -9.22
CA GLU A 62 -7.86 0.34 -9.42
C GLU A 62 -7.77 -1.19 -9.24
N TRP A 63 -7.84 -1.61 -7.97
CA TRP A 63 -8.15 -2.98 -7.56
C TRP A 63 -9.56 -2.99 -7.02
N THR A 64 -10.49 -3.49 -7.84
CA THR A 64 -11.88 -3.63 -7.43
C THR A 64 -12.03 -4.75 -6.39
N VAL A 65 -13.20 -4.87 -5.77
CA VAL A 65 -13.46 -5.99 -4.83
C VAL A 65 -13.36 -7.32 -5.59
N GLU A 66 -13.86 -7.36 -6.82
CA GLU A 66 -13.82 -8.51 -7.71
C GLU A 66 -12.38 -8.90 -8.06
N ASP A 67 -11.53 -7.92 -8.42
CA ASP A 67 -10.10 -8.18 -8.69
C ASP A 67 -9.41 -8.84 -7.49
N LYS A 68 -9.71 -8.37 -6.28
CA LYS A 68 -9.11 -8.90 -5.04
C LYS A 68 -9.56 -10.34 -4.79
N VAL A 69 -10.84 -10.64 -4.98
CA VAL A 69 -11.38 -12.01 -4.86
C VAL A 69 -10.75 -12.94 -5.90
N LEU A 70 -10.66 -12.51 -7.16
CA LEU A 70 -10.02 -13.27 -8.23
C LEU A 70 -8.54 -13.52 -7.94
N PHE A 71 -7.82 -12.54 -7.40
CA PHE A 71 -6.43 -12.72 -6.98
C PHE A 71 -6.30 -13.76 -5.87
N GLU A 72 -7.13 -13.69 -4.83
CA GLU A 72 -7.10 -14.65 -3.72
C GLU A 72 -7.38 -16.08 -4.20
N GLN A 73 -8.38 -16.24 -5.05
CA GLN A 73 -8.73 -17.53 -5.63
C GLN A 73 -7.60 -18.08 -6.50
N ALA A 74 -7.05 -17.25 -7.40
CA ALA A 74 -5.94 -17.62 -8.26
C ALA A 74 -4.69 -17.98 -7.46
N PHE A 75 -4.39 -17.22 -6.41
CA PHE A 75 -3.26 -17.47 -5.52
C PHE A 75 -3.43 -18.77 -4.73
N GLN A 76 -4.65 -19.11 -4.29
CA GLN A 76 -4.93 -20.38 -3.62
C GLN A 76 -4.61 -21.59 -4.50
N PHE A 77 -4.90 -21.52 -5.80
CA PHE A 77 -4.62 -22.62 -6.75
C PHE A 77 -3.18 -22.63 -7.28
N HIS A 78 -2.58 -21.46 -7.50
CA HIS A 78 -1.33 -21.34 -8.26
C HIS A 78 -0.14 -20.80 -7.44
N GLY A 79 -0.35 -20.40 -6.19
CA GLY A 79 0.68 -19.81 -5.34
C GLY A 79 1.31 -18.57 -5.98
N LYS A 80 2.64 -18.43 -5.89
CA LYS A 80 3.37 -17.27 -6.44
C LYS A 80 3.61 -17.33 -7.95
N ASN A 81 2.91 -18.20 -8.68
CA ASN A 81 3.00 -18.21 -10.13
C ASN A 81 2.16 -17.07 -10.73
N PHE A 82 2.73 -15.86 -10.75
CA PHE A 82 2.04 -14.65 -11.21
C PHE A 82 1.63 -14.71 -12.69
N HIS A 83 2.32 -15.48 -13.52
CA HIS A 83 1.92 -15.72 -14.91
C HIS A 83 0.61 -16.51 -14.99
N LYS A 84 0.40 -17.48 -14.09
CA LYS A 84 -0.87 -18.21 -13.97
C LYS A 84 -1.96 -17.35 -13.35
N ILE A 85 -1.64 -16.55 -12.32
CA ILE A 85 -2.62 -15.62 -11.72
C ILE A 85 -3.14 -14.62 -12.75
N ARG A 86 -2.26 -14.09 -13.62
CA ARG A 86 -2.67 -13.19 -14.71
C ARG A 86 -3.68 -13.80 -15.67
N GLN A 87 -3.77 -15.12 -15.80
CA GLN A 87 -4.80 -15.75 -16.64
C GLN A 87 -6.22 -15.49 -16.10
N MET A 88 -6.37 -15.26 -14.80
CA MET A 88 -7.63 -14.87 -14.15
C MET A 88 -7.79 -13.35 -14.02
N LEU A 89 -6.72 -12.59 -14.23
CA LEU A 89 -6.66 -11.13 -14.13
C LEU A 89 -5.89 -10.57 -15.34
N PRO A 90 -6.44 -10.69 -16.56
CA PRO A 90 -5.70 -10.39 -17.80
C PRO A 90 -5.30 -8.91 -17.91
N ASP A 91 -6.09 -8.02 -17.33
CA ASP A 91 -5.86 -6.57 -17.35
C ASP A 91 -4.83 -6.10 -16.32
N LYS A 92 -4.44 -6.97 -15.38
CA LYS A 92 -3.42 -6.66 -14.38
C LYS A 92 -2.05 -7.14 -14.87
N THR A 93 -1.12 -6.20 -14.99
CA THR A 93 0.27 -6.51 -15.38
C THR A 93 0.98 -7.31 -14.28
N ILE A 94 2.02 -8.08 -14.65
CA ILE A 94 2.81 -8.84 -13.67
C ILE A 94 3.36 -7.94 -12.54
N PRO A 95 3.92 -6.75 -12.82
CA PRO A 95 4.35 -5.84 -11.75
C PRO A 95 3.20 -5.40 -10.83
N SER A 96 2.01 -5.13 -11.37
CA SER A 96 0.83 -4.78 -10.57
C SER A 96 0.40 -5.93 -9.66
N LEU A 97 0.37 -7.16 -10.16
CA LEU A 97 0.08 -8.37 -9.37
C LEU A 97 1.09 -8.57 -8.24
N VAL A 98 2.38 -8.36 -8.52
CA VAL A 98 3.45 -8.46 -7.52
C VAL A 98 3.31 -7.34 -6.48
N LYS A 99 3.10 -6.09 -6.89
CA LYS A 99 2.86 -4.95 -5.97
C LYS A 99 1.68 -5.25 -5.04
N TYR A 100 0.56 -5.71 -5.60
CA TYR A 100 -0.62 -6.08 -4.83
C TYR A 100 -0.33 -7.22 -3.84
N TYR A 101 0.37 -8.27 -4.25
CA TYR A 101 0.77 -9.37 -3.36
C TYR A 101 1.51 -8.88 -2.10
N TYR A 102 2.46 -7.97 -2.25
CA TYR A 102 3.23 -7.46 -1.10
C TYR A 102 2.38 -6.55 -0.19
N SER A 103 1.43 -5.80 -0.75
CA SER A 103 0.46 -5.03 0.03
C SER A 103 -0.51 -5.94 0.79
N TRP A 104 -1.14 -6.89 0.09
CA TRP A 104 -2.12 -7.83 0.60
C TRP A 104 -1.56 -8.81 1.64
N LYS A 105 -0.33 -9.32 1.44
CA LYS A 105 0.28 -10.24 2.43
C LYS A 105 0.56 -9.53 3.75
N LYS A 106 0.89 -8.23 3.71
CA LYS A 106 1.22 -7.41 4.90
C LYS A 106 -0.03 -7.21 5.77
N THR A 107 -1.20 -7.06 5.16
CA THR A 107 -2.49 -7.04 5.87
C THR A 107 -2.87 -8.43 6.39
N ARG A 108 -2.65 -9.52 5.65
CA ARG A 108 -2.87 -10.90 6.18
C ARG A 108 -2.04 -11.23 7.41
N THR A 109 -0.79 -10.76 7.49
CA THR A 109 0.04 -10.99 8.69
C THR A 109 -0.37 -10.16 9.91
N ARG A 110 -1.19 -9.12 9.71
CA ARG A 110 -1.68 -8.25 10.79
C ARG A 110 -3.03 -8.66 11.35
N THR A 111 -3.80 -9.48 10.63
CA THR A 111 -5.13 -9.93 11.08
C THR A 111 -5.25 -11.44 10.96
N SER A 112 -5.15 -12.12 12.10
CA SER A 112 -5.94 -13.31 12.37
C SER A 112 -5.94 -13.64 13.87
N LEU A 113 -6.92 -13.11 14.60
CA LEU A 113 -7.26 -13.63 15.94
C LEU A 113 -7.73 -15.09 15.86
N MET A 114 -8.21 -15.52 14.69
CA MET A 114 -8.58 -16.90 14.40
C MET A 114 -7.36 -17.83 14.36
N ASP A 115 -6.21 -17.41 13.85
CA ASP A 115 -4.95 -18.19 13.92
C ASP A 115 -4.47 -18.34 15.36
N ARG A 116 -4.72 -17.32 16.20
CA ARG A 116 -4.37 -17.36 17.63
C ARG A 116 -5.28 -18.31 18.42
N GLN A 117 -6.57 -18.35 18.11
CA GLN A 117 -7.53 -19.29 18.72
C GLN A 117 -7.37 -20.72 18.17
N ALA A 118 -7.08 -20.90 16.88
CA ALA A 118 -6.84 -22.20 16.27
C ALA A 118 -5.63 -22.92 16.89
N ARG A 119 -4.54 -22.19 17.19
CA ARG A 119 -3.39 -22.74 17.95
C ARG A 119 -3.75 -23.14 19.38
N LYS A 120 -4.63 -22.38 20.04
CA LYS A 120 -5.07 -22.65 21.42
C LYS A 120 -5.96 -23.91 21.50
N LEU A 121 -6.81 -24.12 20.49
CA LEU A 121 -7.66 -25.31 20.37
C LEU A 121 -6.87 -26.56 19.92
N ALA A 122 -5.83 -26.39 19.11
CA ALA A 122 -4.93 -27.49 18.72
C ALA A 122 -4.08 -28.00 19.89
N GLY A 123 -3.54 -27.11 20.73
CA GLY A 123 -2.76 -27.50 21.92
C GLY A 123 -3.56 -28.21 23.01
N ALA A 124 -4.84 -27.87 23.19
CA ALA A 124 -5.71 -28.50 24.19
C ALA A 124 -6.09 -29.96 23.86
N ARG A 125 -5.89 -30.41 22.61
CA ARG A 125 -6.27 -31.76 22.16
C ARG A 125 -5.13 -32.78 22.33
N GLU A 126 -3.89 -32.34 22.52
CA GLU A 126 -2.73 -33.21 22.78
C GLU A 126 -2.49 -33.48 24.29
N GLU A 127 -2.95 -32.62 25.19
CA GLU A 127 -2.75 -32.77 26.65
C GLU A 127 -3.73 -33.76 27.31
N GLY A 128 -4.74 -34.25 26.58
CA GLY A 128 -5.71 -35.24 27.07
C GLY A 128 -5.43 -36.69 26.69
N ARG A 129 -4.22 -37.00 26.21
CA ARG A 129 -3.85 -38.35 25.74
C ARG A 129 -2.53 -38.84 26.33
N TRP A 130 -2.40 -38.79 27.65
CA TRP A 130 -1.50 -39.65 28.43
C TRP A 130 -2.14 -39.93 29.78
#